data_AF-A0A1V2ATX2-F1
#
_entry.id   AF-A0A1V2ATX2-F1
#
_cell.length_a   1.000
_cell.length_b   1.000
_cell.length_c   1.000
_cell.angle_alpha   90.00
_cell.angle_beta   90.00
_cell.angle_gamma   90.00
#
_symmetry.space_group_name_H-M   'P 1'
#
loop_
_entity.id
_entity.type
_entity.pdbx_description
1 polymer ?
#
loop_
_entity_poly.entity_id
_entity_poly.type
_entity_poly.pdbx_seq_one_letter_code
_entity_poly.pdbx_strand_id
1 'polypeptide(L)'
;SDEDISVEDLENNIDVTISSPTLKANNLRYIIGQKVIDENIKGIEMEKKSDKSKDDLVLLVTLAGLAITAMKKQPNKNKIDVTYDLSVALPVATITPQTAQEFVERYMNHHTVKFHHPSGREVVVNIQIEFCKCLPEGAAGSWGIVYDEKGKTIKRKVEATEGKTTEIDFVDKTILSFDIGAGTTEEVVSHGVRFKHKMS
;
A
#
# COMPACT_ATOMS: atom_id res chain seq x y z
N SER A 1 -30.15 -20.39 -4.31
CA SER A 1 -28.93 -20.27 -3.50
C SER A 1 -28.07 -19.24 -4.17
N ASP A 2 -27.47 -18.34 -3.40
CA ASP A 2 -26.57 -17.35 -3.97
C ASP A 2 -25.31 -18.03 -4.51
N GLU A 3 -24.69 -17.43 -5.54
CA GLU A 3 -23.52 -17.97 -6.21
C GLU A 3 -22.21 -17.49 -5.57
N ASP A 4 -21.11 -18.18 -5.87
CA ASP A 4 -19.77 -17.68 -5.53
C ASP A 4 -19.51 -16.39 -6.32
N ILE A 5 -19.01 -15.35 -5.64
CA ILE A 5 -18.40 -14.18 -6.30
C ILE A 5 -17.35 -14.63 -7.33
N SER A 6 -17.46 -14.08 -8.54
CA SER A 6 -16.51 -14.30 -9.64
C SER A 6 -15.11 -13.78 -9.27
N VAL A 7 -14.08 -14.24 -9.98
CA VAL A 7 -12.69 -13.81 -9.71
C VAL A 7 -12.51 -12.31 -9.97
N GLU A 8 -13.20 -11.82 -10.99
CA GLU A 8 -13.19 -10.44 -11.45
C GLU A 8 -13.83 -9.51 -10.40
N ASP A 9 -14.89 -9.98 -9.73
CA ASP A 9 -15.70 -9.18 -8.80
C ASP A 9 -15.23 -9.25 -7.34
N LEU A 10 -14.23 -10.07 -7.01
CA LEU A 10 -13.72 -10.27 -5.65
C LEU A 10 -13.35 -8.95 -4.94
N GLU A 11 -12.78 -7.99 -5.67
CA GLU A 11 -12.33 -6.71 -5.10
C GLU A 11 -13.48 -5.76 -4.74
N ASN A 12 -14.62 -5.90 -5.40
CA ASN A 12 -15.80 -5.09 -5.13
C ASN A 12 -16.69 -5.72 -4.04
N ASN A 13 -16.45 -6.98 -3.69
CA ASN A 13 -17.30 -7.78 -2.81
C ASN A 13 -16.57 -8.26 -1.54
N ILE A 14 -15.69 -7.43 -0.98
CA ILE A 14 -14.84 -7.83 0.16
C ILE A 14 -15.68 -7.96 1.45
N ASP A 15 -15.83 -9.21 1.88
CA ASP A 15 -16.47 -9.60 3.13
C ASP A 15 -15.60 -10.66 3.81
N VAL A 16 -14.92 -10.27 4.88
CA VAL A 16 -13.80 -11.03 5.43
C VAL A 16 -13.79 -11.06 6.95
N THR A 17 -13.40 -12.18 7.55
CA THR A 17 -12.94 -12.24 8.93
C THR A 17 -11.42 -12.17 8.96
N ILE A 18 -10.84 -11.22 9.69
CA ILE A 18 -9.38 -11.02 9.72
C ILE A 18 -8.83 -11.36 11.11
N SER A 19 -7.73 -12.11 11.10
CA SER A 19 -6.90 -12.37 12.28
C SER A 19 -5.48 -11.90 12.07
N SER A 20 -4.98 -11.11 13.00
CA SER A 20 -3.61 -10.60 13.02
C SER A 20 -3.15 -10.37 14.45
N PRO A 21 -1.91 -10.72 14.82
CA PRO A 21 -1.38 -10.52 16.18
C PRO A 21 -1.38 -9.06 16.65
N THR A 22 -1.42 -8.10 15.73
CA THR A 22 -1.21 -6.67 16.02
C THR A 22 -2.49 -5.84 15.96
N LEU A 23 -3.63 -6.46 15.66
CA LEU A 23 -4.95 -5.83 15.73
C LEU A 23 -5.41 -5.67 17.18
N LYS A 24 -6.07 -4.55 17.49
CA LYS A 24 -6.65 -4.31 18.82
C LYS A 24 -7.82 -5.25 19.12
N ALA A 25 -8.61 -5.58 18.10
CA ALA A 25 -9.69 -6.55 18.17
C ALA A 25 -9.53 -7.55 17.03
N ASN A 26 -9.47 -8.84 17.38
CA ASN A 26 -9.07 -9.91 16.48
C ASN A 26 -10.26 -10.84 16.18
N ASN A 27 -10.26 -11.50 15.02
CA ASN A 27 -11.31 -12.41 14.54
C ASN A 27 -12.68 -11.75 14.36
N LEU A 28 -12.69 -10.47 13.98
CA LEU A 28 -13.91 -9.76 13.62
C LEU A 28 -14.16 -9.83 12.10
N ARG A 29 -15.44 -9.79 11.74
CA ARG A 29 -15.90 -9.73 10.35
C ARG A 29 -16.02 -8.28 9.90
N TYR A 30 -15.50 -7.99 8.71
CA TYR A 30 -15.44 -6.67 8.10
C TYR A 30 -15.97 -6.72 6.67
N ILE A 31 -16.73 -5.69 6.31
CA ILE A 31 -17.09 -5.39 4.93
C ILE A 31 -16.25 -4.17 4.52
N ILE A 32 -15.52 -4.30 3.41
CA ILE A 32 -14.46 -3.35 3.03
C ILE A 32 -14.68 -2.86 1.60
N GLY A 33 -14.40 -1.58 1.35
CA GLY A 33 -14.38 -1.02 0.00
C GLY A 33 -15.77 -0.85 -0.63
N GLN A 34 -15.87 -1.12 -1.93
CA GLN A 34 -17.06 -0.84 -2.74
C GLN A 34 -18.34 -1.47 -2.18
N LYS A 35 -18.25 -2.68 -1.62
CA LYS A 35 -19.38 -3.39 -0.99
C LYS A 35 -20.08 -2.57 0.10
N VAL A 36 -19.34 -1.77 0.87
CA VAL A 36 -19.92 -0.89 1.91
C VAL A 36 -20.86 0.14 1.28
N ILE A 37 -20.46 0.70 0.14
CA ILE A 37 -21.22 1.72 -0.59
C ILE A 37 -22.46 1.08 -1.23
N ASP A 38 -22.26 -0.04 -1.93
CA ASP A 38 -23.32 -0.72 -2.68
C ASP A 38 -24.44 -1.25 -1.75
N GLU A 39 -24.07 -1.74 -0.56
CA GLU A 39 -25.01 -2.22 0.45
C GLU A 39 -25.52 -1.12 1.39
N ASN A 40 -25.12 0.14 1.16
CA ASN A 40 -25.47 1.31 1.98
C ASN A 40 -25.20 1.08 3.49
N ILE A 41 -24.09 0.42 3.79
CA ILE A 41 -23.62 0.18 5.15
C ILE A 41 -22.93 1.45 5.65
N LYS A 42 -23.12 1.77 6.94
CA LYS A 42 -22.40 2.88 7.58
C LYS A 42 -20.90 2.54 7.65
N GLY A 43 -20.14 3.06 6.69
CA GLY A 43 -18.69 2.93 6.64
C GLY A 43 -17.97 3.75 7.71
N ILE A 44 -16.71 3.37 7.97
CA ILE A 44 -15.74 4.16 8.72
C ILE A 44 -14.61 4.49 7.74
N GLU A 45 -14.27 5.77 7.64
CA GLU A 45 -13.13 6.23 6.85
C GLU A 45 -12.01 6.71 7.77
N MET A 46 -10.78 6.72 7.25
CA MET A 46 -9.66 7.31 7.96
C MET A 46 -9.89 8.82 8.15
N GLU A 47 -9.72 9.28 9.38
CA GLU A 47 -9.76 10.72 9.65
C GLU A 47 -8.55 11.42 9.03
N LYS A 48 -8.73 12.68 8.58
CA LYS A 48 -7.66 13.49 7.96
C LYS A 48 -6.38 13.63 8.80
N LYS A 49 -6.49 13.50 10.13
CA LYS A 49 -5.37 13.60 11.07
C LYS A 49 -5.05 12.26 11.77
N SER A 50 -5.60 11.16 11.27
CA SER A 50 -5.32 9.84 11.84
C SER A 50 -3.83 9.51 11.72
N ASP A 51 -3.29 8.92 12.79
CA ASP A 51 -1.96 8.36 12.76
C ASP A 51 -2.02 7.01 12.03
N LYS A 52 -1.75 7.04 10.71
CA LYS A 52 -1.69 5.85 9.84
C LYS A 52 -0.87 4.72 10.46
N SER A 53 0.18 5.04 11.23
CA SER A 53 1.05 4.04 11.84
C SER A 53 0.36 3.20 12.91
N LYS A 54 -0.72 3.70 13.51
CA LYS A 54 -1.45 3.08 14.65
C LYS A 54 -2.92 2.75 14.37
N ASP A 55 -3.41 3.14 13.20
CA ASP A 55 -4.78 2.86 12.79
C ASP A 55 -4.90 1.43 12.27
N ASP A 56 -5.85 0.65 12.81
CA ASP A 56 -6.12 -0.72 12.39
C ASP A 56 -6.77 -0.76 11.00
N LEU A 57 -7.45 0.31 10.59
CA LEU A 57 -8.10 0.38 9.28
C LEU A 57 -7.09 0.16 8.14
N VAL A 58 -5.89 0.74 8.25
CA VAL A 58 -4.82 0.57 7.25
C VAL A 58 -4.36 -0.89 7.13
N LEU A 59 -4.18 -1.55 8.28
CA LEU A 59 -3.77 -2.96 8.34
C LEU A 59 -4.86 -3.87 7.77
N LEU A 60 -6.12 -3.64 8.16
CA LEU A 60 -7.28 -4.42 7.70
C LEU A 60 -7.44 -4.35 6.18
N VAL A 61 -7.41 -3.13 5.60
CA VAL A 61 -7.55 -2.96 4.14
C VAL A 61 -6.36 -3.59 3.40
N THR A 62 -5.14 -3.45 3.91
CA THR A 62 -3.95 -4.05 3.30
C THR A 62 -4.03 -5.57 3.29
N LEU A 63 -4.33 -6.21 4.44
CA LEU A 63 -4.46 -7.66 4.54
C LEU A 63 -5.59 -8.20 3.66
N ALA A 64 -6.72 -7.50 3.59
CA ALA A 64 -7.80 -7.85 2.68
C ALA A 64 -7.34 -7.82 1.21
N GLY A 65 -6.66 -6.75 0.77
CA GLY A 65 -6.13 -6.65 -0.59
C GLY A 65 -5.11 -7.75 -0.94
N LEU A 66 -4.22 -8.11 0.00
CA LEU A 66 -3.29 -9.22 -0.15
C LEU A 66 -4.01 -10.58 -0.29
N ALA A 67 -5.09 -10.78 0.48
CA ALA A 67 -5.91 -11.98 0.39
C ALA A 67 -6.65 -12.08 -0.95
N ILE A 68 -7.28 -10.99 -1.40
CA ILE A 68 -7.94 -10.93 -2.72
C ILE A 68 -6.94 -11.23 -3.84
N THR A 69 -5.73 -10.66 -3.78
CA THR A 69 -4.67 -10.94 -4.76
C THR A 69 -4.30 -12.43 -4.79
N ALA A 70 -4.21 -13.08 -3.63
CA ALA A 70 -3.90 -14.50 -3.53
C ALA A 70 -5.05 -15.37 -4.08
N MET A 71 -6.30 -15.01 -3.77
CA MET A 71 -7.49 -15.69 -4.28
C MET A 71 -7.61 -15.58 -5.80
N LYS A 72 -7.37 -14.39 -6.37
CA LYS A 72 -7.37 -14.19 -7.84
C LYS A 72 -6.36 -15.10 -8.54
N LYS A 73 -5.20 -15.36 -7.93
CA LYS A 73 -4.18 -16.28 -8.45
C LYS A 73 -4.53 -17.76 -8.25
N GLN A 74 -5.40 -18.09 -7.30
CA GLN A 74 -5.72 -19.47 -6.88
C GLN A 74 -7.24 -19.67 -6.67
N PRO A 75 -8.09 -19.40 -7.67
CA PRO A 75 -9.54 -19.25 -7.49
C PRO A 75 -10.27 -20.53 -7.06
N ASN A 76 -9.69 -21.70 -7.37
CA ASN A 76 -10.29 -23.00 -7.08
C ASN A 76 -9.94 -23.53 -5.67
N LYS A 77 -9.21 -22.77 -4.86
CA LYS A 77 -8.79 -23.21 -3.52
C LYS A 77 -9.67 -22.62 -2.43
N ASN A 78 -9.87 -23.41 -1.36
CA ASN A 78 -10.52 -22.95 -0.12
C ASN A 78 -9.52 -22.65 1.00
N LYS A 79 -8.27 -23.07 0.81
CA LYS A 79 -7.15 -22.75 1.70
C LYS A 79 -5.96 -22.35 0.84
N ILE A 80 -5.40 -21.17 1.12
CA ILE A 80 -4.29 -20.59 0.38
C ILE A 80 -3.24 -20.16 1.40
N ASP A 81 -2.03 -20.72 1.30
CA ASP A 81 -0.87 -20.24 2.02
C ASP A 81 -0.03 -19.39 1.06
N VAL A 82 0.31 -18.16 1.45
CA VAL A 82 1.03 -17.21 0.61
C VAL A 82 2.06 -16.42 1.43
N THR A 83 3.22 -16.18 0.84
CA THR A 83 4.27 -15.34 1.38
C THR A 83 4.38 -14.05 0.57
N TYR A 84 4.53 -12.91 1.26
CA TYR A 84 4.77 -11.62 0.65
C TYR A 84 5.97 -10.90 1.27
N ASP A 85 6.68 -10.18 0.41
CA ASP A 85 7.49 -9.04 0.79
C ASP A 85 6.67 -7.77 0.52
N LEU A 86 6.67 -6.84 1.46
CA LEU A 86 5.80 -5.68 1.44
C LEU A 86 6.61 -4.38 1.52
N SER A 87 6.13 -3.36 0.80
CA SER A 87 6.48 -1.98 1.10
C SER A 87 5.21 -1.23 1.49
N VAL A 88 5.27 -0.52 2.59
CA VAL A 88 4.21 0.41 3.03
C VAL A 88 4.79 1.82 3.09
N ALA A 89 3.94 2.82 3.27
CA ALA A 89 4.43 4.19 3.38
C ALA A 89 3.70 4.99 4.46
N LEU A 90 4.39 5.99 4.99
CA LEU A 90 3.84 7.00 5.90
C LEU A 90 4.11 8.39 5.32
N PRO A 91 3.22 9.39 5.57
CA PRO A 91 3.43 10.76 5.16
C PRO A 91 4.80 11.29 5.58
N VAL A 92 5.46 12.06 4.71
CA VAL A 92 6.78 12.64 4.98
C VAL A 92 6.75 13.55 6.19
N ALA A 93 5.63 14.25 6.37
CA ALA A 93 5.43 15.14 7.52
C ALA A 93 5.41 14.41 8.88
N THR A 94 5.01 13.13 8.92
CA THR A 94 4.75 12.39 10.17
C THR A 94 5.68 11.22 10.42
N ILE A 95 6.30 10.67 9.38
CA ILE A 95 7.23 9.55 9.51
C ILE A 95 8.41 9.94 10.42
N THR A 96 8.99 8.96 11.10
CA THR A 96 10.24 9.01 11.86
C THR A 96 10.85 7.61 11.82
N PRO A 97 12.14 7.41 12.14
CA PRO A 97 12.69 6.05 12.21
C PRO A 97 11.90 5.11 13.14
N GLN A 98 11.45 5.64 14.28
CA GLN A 98 10.64 4.90 15.25
C GLN A 98 9.25 4.55 14.70
N THR A 99 8.48 5.52 14.22
CA THR A 99 7.12 5.26 13.70
C THR A 99 7.14 4.38 12.45
N ALA A 100 8.17 4.50 11.62
CA ALA A 100 8.38 3.63 10.47
C ALA A 100 8.62 2.17 10.90
N GLN A 101 9.44 1.96 11.94
CA GLN A 101 9.69 0.64 12.49
C GLN A 101 8.44 0.05 13.14
N GLU A 102 7.76 0.79 14.02
CA GLU A 102 6.52 0.37 14.66
C GLU A 102 5.46 0.00 13.63
N PHE A 103 5.34 0.78 12.54
CA PHE A 103 4.39 0.49 11.48
C PHE A 103 4.73 -0.79 10.70
N VAL A 104 6.01 -1.02 10.38
CA VAL A 104 6.49 -2.25 9.74
C VAL A 104 6.18 -3.47 10.60
N GLU A 105 6.47 -3.40 11.90
CA GLU A 105 6.27 -4.50 12.85
C GLU A 105 4.82 -4.97 12.90
N ARG A 106 3.85 -4.08 12.63
CA ARG A 106 2.43 -4.45 12.54
C ARG A 106 2.11 -5.43 11.42
N TYR A 107 2.86 -5.37 10.31
CA TYR A 107 2.66 -6.24 9.15
C TYR A 107 3.48 -7.52 9.21
N MET A 108 4.60 -7.55 9.93
CA MET A 108 5.47 -8.74 9.96
C MET A 108 4.74 -9.98 10.49
N ASN A 109 5.23 -11.16 10.09
CA ASN A 109 4.77 -12.48 10.54
C ASN A 109 3.43 -12.93 9.91
N HIS A 110 2.71 -13.79 10.63
CA HIS A 110 1.55 -14.52 10.14
C HIS A 110 0.24 -13.80 10.41
N HIS A 111 -0.63 -13.77 9.40
CA HIS A 111 -1.99 -13.27 9.45
C HIS A 111 -2.93 -14.25 8.75
N THR A 112 -4.21 -14.21 9.10
CA THR A 112 -5.23 -15.04 8.45
C THR A 112 -6.38 -14.17 8.00
N VAL A 113 -6.81 -14.32 6.76
CA VAL A 113 -7.99 -13.66 6.20
C VAL A 113 -8.93 -14.74 5.69
N LYS A 114 -10.15 -14.76 6.19
CA LYS A 114 -11.20 -15.68 5.73
C LYS A 114 -12.24 -14.90 4.93
N PHE A 115 -12.32 -15.15 3.62
CA PHE A 115 -13.31 -14.55 2.73
C PHE A 115 -14.61 -15.35 2.75
N HIS A 116 -15.74 -14.64 2.75
CA HIS A 116 -17.08 -15.23 2.80
C HIS A 116 -17.82 -15.01 1.48
N HIS A 117 -18.01 -16.07 0.68
CA HIS A 117 -18.90 -16.01 -0.48
C HIS A 117 -20.37 -16.03 -0.04
N PRO A 118 -21.28 -15.37 -0.79
CA PRO A 118 -22.73 -15.44 -0.54
C PRO A 118 -23.29 -16.87 -0.58
N SER A 119 -22.70 -17.74 -1.39
CA SER A 119 -23.03 -19.17 -1.47
C SER A 119 -22.82 -19.95 -0.16
N GLY A 120 -22.11 -19.37 0.81
CA GLY A 120 -21.66 -20.03 2.05
C GLY A 120 -20.26 -20.65 1.95
N ARG A 121 -19.62 -20.66 0.78
CA ARG A 121 -18.22 -21.07 0.64
C ARG A 121 -17.30 -20.09 1.36
N GLU A 122 -16.36 -20.61 2.14
CA GLU A 122 -15.31 -19.83 2.78
C GLU A 122 -13.94 -20.13 2.15
N VAL A 123 -13.13 -19.09 1.98
CA VAL A 123 -11.74 -19.22 1.53
C VAL A 123 -10.81 -18.64 2.59
N VAL A 124 -9.95 -19.49 3.16
CA VAL A 124 -8.97 -19.11 4.19
C VAL A 124 -7.63 -18.83 3.53
N VAL A 125 -7.16 -17.59 3.64
CA VAL A 125 -5.85 -17.16 3.18
C VAL A 125 -4.94 -16.93 4.38
N ASN A 126 -3.90 -17.74 4.47
CA ASN A 126 -2.81 -17.61 5.43
C ASN A 126 -1.69 -16.80 4.79
N ILE A 127 -1.43 -15.63 5.36
CA ILE A 127 -0.50 -14.64 4.83
C ILE A 127 0.73 -14.62 5.73
N GLN A 128 1.89 -14.93 5.19
CA GLN A 128 3.19 -14.73 5.84
C GLN A 128 3.87 -13.50 5.23
N ILE A 129 4.22 -12.52 6.06
CA ILE A 129 5.02 -11.36 5.63
C ILE A 129 6.43 -11.55 6.16
N GLU A 130 7.38 -11.82 5.25
CA GLU A 130 8.78 -12.11 5.58
C GLU A 130 9.65 -10.86 5.62
N PHE A 131 9.29 -9.86 4.81
CA PHE A 131 9.94 -8.56 4.81
C PHE A 131 8.91 -7.45 4.67
N CYS A 132 9.07 -6.39 5.44
CA CYS A 132 8.30 -5.17 5.27
C CYS A 132 9.21 -3.94 5.43
N LYS A 133 9.06 -2.97 4.53
CA LYS A 133 9.77 -1.69 4.59
C LYS A 133 8.78 -0.53 4.53
N CYS A 134 8.87 0.38 5.50
CA CYS A 134 8.17 1.65 5.44
C CYS A 134 9.02 2.71 4.70
N LEU A 135 8.42 3.33 3.70
CA LEU A 135 8.97 4.42 2.90
C LEU A 135 8.25 5.74 3.25
N PRO A 136 8.89 6.90 3.09
CA PRO A 136 8.16 8.16 3.08
C PRO A 136 7.31 8.25 1.80
N GLU A 137 6.04 8.62 1.95
CA GLU A 137 5.13 8.96 0.84
C GLU A 137 5.76 10.07 -0.03
N GLY A 138 5.45 10.11 -1.33
CA GLY A 138 6.08 11.03 -2.29
C GLY A 138 7.56 10.78 -2.60
N ALA A 139 8.39 10.37 -1.63
CA ALA A 139 9.82 10.14 -1.84
C ALA A 139 10.10 8.94 -2.75
N ALA A 140 9.29 7.89 -2.67
CA ALA A 140 9.36 6.75 -3.59
C ALA A 140 9.12 7.18 -5.05
N GLY A 141 8.36 8.25 -5.30
CA GLY A 141 8.12 8.79 -6.64
C GLY A 141 9.38 9.27 -7.35
N SER A 142 10.44 9.62 -6.60
CA SER A 142 11.74 9.99 -7.19
C SER A 142 12.34 8.88 -8.06
N TRP A 143 12.03 7.60 -7.79
CA TRP A 143 12.48 6.49 -8.63
C TRP A 143 11.99 6.61 -10.08
N GLY A 144 10.72 6.96 -10.28
CA GLY A 144 10.14 7.12 -11.61
C GLY A 144 10.61 8.39 -12.34
N ILE A 145 11.23 9.34 -11.63
CA ILE A 145 11.86 10.53 -12.23
C ILE A 145 13.28 10.19 -12.70
N VAL A 146 14.01 9.39 -11.92
CA VAL A 146 15.41 9.07 -12.19
C VAL A 146 15.57 7.88 -13.13
N TYR A 147 14.68 6.89 -13.06
CA TYR A 147 14.78 5.62 -13.79
C TYR A 147 13.49 5.28 -14.53
N ASP A 148 13.63 4.61 -15.68
CA ASP A 148 12.51 4.02 -16.40
C ASP A 148 12.06 2.70 -15.77
N GLU A 149 11.00 2.10 -16.32
CA GLU A 149 10.42 0.82 -15.86
C GLU A 149 11.41 -0.36 -15.92
N LYS A 150 12.53 -0.23 -16.66
CA LYS A 150 13.60 -1.21 -16.76
C LYS A 150 14.77 -0.90 -15.82
N GLY A 151 14.66 0.13 -15.00
CA GLY A 151 15.70 0.60 -14.08
C GLY A 151 16.83 1.36 -14.78
N LYS A 152 16.66 1.78 -16.04
CA LYS A 152 17.66 2.57 -16.76
C LYS A 152 17.44 4.05 -16.49
N THR A 153 18.53 4.78 -16.30
CA THR A 153 18.50 6.23 -16.08
C THR A 153 17.76 6.97 -17.20
N ILE A 154 16.77 7.77 -16.82
CA ILE A 154 16.05 8.66 -17.73
C ILE A 154 16.96 9.83 -18.08
N LYS A 155 17.07 10.10 -19.38
CA LYS A 155 17.86 11.19 -19.91
C LYS A 155 16.97 12.25 -20.55
N ARG A 156 17.28 13.51 -20.28
CA ARG A 156 16.56 14.67 -20.83
C ARG A 156 17.53 15.58 -21.58
N LYS A 157 17.12 15.99 -22.77
CA LYS A 157 17.78 17.07 -23.49
C LYS A 157 17.38 18.41 -22.88
N VAL A 158 18.37 19.20 -22.51
CA VAL A 158 18.21 20.57 -22.01
C VAL A 158 18.99 21.52 -22.88
N GLU A 159 18.41 22.70 -23.13
CA GLU A 159 19.13 23.78 -23.78
C GLU A 159 20.09 24.40 -22.78
N ALA A 160 21.38 24.34 -23.10
CA ALA A 160 22.39 25.13 -22.42
C ALA A 160 22.35 26.57 -22.95
N THR A 161 22.84 27.50 -22.13
CA THR A 161 23.15 28.86 -22.57
C THR A 161 24.01 28.79 -23.84
N GLU A 162 23.67 29.60 -24.85
CA GLU A 162 24.27 29.62 -26.20
C GLU A 162 23.73 28.59 -27.23
N GLY A 163 22.53 28.04 -27.05
CA GLY A 163 21.84 27.26 -28.08
C GLY A 163 22.42 25.86 -28.33
N LYS A 164 23.27 25.38 -27.42
CA LYS A 164 23.78 23.99 -27.43
C LYS A 164 22.84 23.11 -26.61
N THR A 165 22.42 21.99 -27.15
CA THR A 165 21.65 21.00 -26.39
C THR A 165 22.61 20.03 -25.69
N THR A 166 22.44 19.87 -24.37
CA THR A 166 23.14 18.86 -23.57
C THR A 166 22.13 17.82 -23.08
N GLU A 167 22.58 16.57 -22.98
CA GLU A 167 21.83 15.51 -22.34
C GLU A 167 22.21 15.43 -20.86
N ILE A 168 21.22 15.51 -19.98
CA ILE A 168 21.39 15.36 -18.53
C ILE A 168 20.57 14.16 -18.03
N ASP A 169 20.94 13.65 -16.87
CA ASP A 169 20.11 12.79 -16.04
C ASP A 169 19.84 13.44 -14.68
N PHE A 170 19.06 12.73 -13.86
CA PHE A 170 18.62 13.17 -12.54
C PHE A 170 19.28 12.41 -11.38
N VAL A 171 20.29 11.57 -11.64
CA VAL A 171 20.89 10.68 -10.62
C VAL A 171 21.52 11.49 -9.48
N ASP A 172 22.21 12.58 -9.81
CA ASP A 172 22.88 13.47 -8.86
C ASP A 172 22.25 14.88 -8.84
N LYS A 173 20.95 14.97 -9.12
CA LYS A 173 20.21 16.24 -9.13
C LYS A 173 19.33 16.39 -7.91
N THR A 174 19.20 17.62 -7.43
CA THR A 174 18.18 17.97 -6.45
C THR A 174 16.83 17.99 -7.16
N ILE A 175 15.87 17.25 -6.63
CA ILE A 175 14.52 17.11 -7.16
C ILE A 175 13.55 17.58 -6.07
N LEU A 176 12.70 18.54 -6.43
CA LEU A 176 11.55 18.95 -5.65
C LEU A 176 10.31 18.30 -6.26
N SER A 177 9.65 17.42 -5.51
CA SER A 177 8.44 16.71 -5.94
C SER A 177 7.28 16.99 -4.99
N PHE A 178 6.08 17.10 -5.56
CA PHE A 178 4.84 17.27 -4.82
C PHE A 178 3.97 16.03 -5.01
N ASP A 179 3.60 15.37 -3.91
CA ASP A 179 2.60 14.30 -3.90
C ASP A 179 1.24 14.90 -3.50
N ILE A 180 0.32 14.98 -4.46
CA ILE A 180 -0.97 15.65 -4.31
C ILE A 180 -2.07 14.59 -4.16
N GLY A 181 -2.50 14.35 -2.93
CA GLY A 181 -3.64 13.51 -2.60
C GLY A 181 -4.93 14.31 -2.41
N ALA A 182 -6.07 13.61 -2.30
CA ALA A 182 -7.38 14.26 -2.13
C ALA A 182 -7.49 15.12 -0.85
N GLY A 183 -6.68 14.83 0.17
CA GLY A 183 -6.70 15.52 1.47
C GLY A 183 -5.39 16.17 1.89
N THR A 184 -4.28 15.93 1.18
CA THR A 184 -2.93 16.33 1.58
C THR A 184 -2.08 16.69 0.38
N THR A 185 -1.08 17.55 0.59
CA THR A 185 0.00 17.80 -0.37
C THR A 185 1.32 17.65 0.38
N GLU A 186 2.11 16.65 0.01
CA GLU A 186 3.42 16.41 0.60
C GLU A 186 4.50 16.97 -0.32
N GLU A 187 5.36 17.81 0.24
CA GLU A 187 6.53 18.37 -0.45
C GLU A 187 7.77 17.54 -0.08
N VAL A 188 8.49 17.04 -1.09
CA VAL A 188 9.68 16.21 -0.89
C VAL A 188 10.86 16.77 -1.65
N VAL A 189 11.97 16.97 -0.94
CA VAL A 189 13.27 17.28 -1.52
C VAL A 189 14.15 16.03 -1.49
N SER A 190 14.63 15.62 -2.67
CA SER A 190 15.53 14.48 -2.85
C SER A 190 16.77 14.85 -3.65
N HIS A 191 17.81 14.04 -3.54
CA HIS A 191 19.01 14.10 -4.36
C HIS A 191 19.14 12.77 -5.11
N GLY A 192 18.76 12.76 -6.39
CA GLY A 192 18.40 11.53 -7.09
C GLY A 192 17.28 10.79 -6.35
N VAL A 193 17.48 9.50 -6.07
CA VAL A 193 16.55 8.69 -5.27
C VAL A 193 16.84 8.73 -3.76
N ARG A 194 17.82 9.53 -3.32
CA ARG A 194 18.15 9.70 -1.91
C ARG A 194 17.29 10.82 -1.34
N PHE A 195 16.39 10.50 -0.42
CA PHE A 195 15.64 11.50 0.33
C PHE A 195 16.26 11.71 1.71
N LYS A 196 16.24 12.95 2.20
CA LYS A 196 16.52 13.25 3.61
C LYS A 196 15.19 13.52 4.29
N HIS A 197 14.88 12.70 5.30
CA HIS A 197 13.58 12.76 5.97
C HIS A 197 13.34 14.07 6.74
N LYS A 198 14.36 14.86 7.09
CA LYS A 198 14.21 16.23 7.63
C LYS A 198 15.40 17.08 7.16
N MET A 199 15.16 18.30 6.68
CA MET A 199 16.20 19.33 6.65
C MET A 199 16.38 19.82 8.09
N SER A 200 17.39 19.28 8.78
CA SER A 200 17.96 19.97 9.94
C SER A 200 18.81 21.14 9.46
#